data_AF-A0A1E4G0P6-F1
#
_entry.id   AF-A0A1E4G0P6-F1
#
_cell.length_a   1.000
_cell.length_b   1.000
_cell.length_c   1.000
_cell.angle_alpha   90.00
_cell.angle_beta   90.00
_cell.angle_gamma   90.00
#
_symmetry.space_group_name_H-M   'P 1'
#
loop_
_entity.id
_entity.type
_entity.pdbx_description
1 polymer ?
#
loop_
_entity_poly.entity_id
_entity_poly.type
_entity_poly.pdbx_seq_one_letter_code
_entity_poly.pdbx_strand_id
1 'polypeptide(L)'
;MPDSFEHFLAERLQAEAILESLAEGVVAVDAAGDFVAINPAARALLGMGQQPVIGASLYETVRQHDLHELVREVMYTGRLTLRDVPLFAPRERILRAQGVPCLAPGPGGARVVLLLQDVTDQHRYDQLRREFVANVSHELKSPLTSIRSLTETLLDGGLEDPGCNRRFVSLIEEDSTRLARLIDDLLILSQVESRAIPLRLSAVELDQVVTQVLAPREVLVAERKVKIIRRVDPELLVRADPDRLRQVLDNLLDNAIKYSPVGGRVEILAYPVENHRVQVRVHDQGPGIPPEARARVFERFYRVDKNRARELGGTGLGLSIVKHIVESHGGRTWVEGTVGEGSQFCFTLALATHREDEVVANAPDSVEASVASLPPVEDELGHLQERLLVMAGLVEEAVGRSVQALVLRDAKLARQVLERDRVIDQSELVIDEICLRLLAERHAAGMDLRLIAMAFKINSDLERIGDLAVNIAERTLDLLRQPLLLPLVDIQTMAEQVQTMVKASLDALVQRDVEGALEVCRRDIVVDSLNRQVFETMLGLMSSQPQSAERAVALLLVGRSLERIADHATNIAENVVYLVTGRTVKHRGSL
;
A
#
# COMPACT_ATOMS: atom_id res chain seq x y z
N MET A 1 27.11 -30.53 41.10
CA MET A 1 26.46 -29.41 41.82
C MET A 1 26.83 -28.01 41.30
N PRO A 2 27.91 -27.77 40.50
CA PRO A 2 28.09 -26.48 39.80
C PRO A 2 27.13 -26.27 38.61
N ASP A 3 26.83 -27.34 37.86
CA ASP A 3 26.10 -27.27 36.57
C ASP A 3 24.66 -26.70 36.66
N SER A 4 23.97 -26.89 37.79
CA SER A 4 22.59 -26.40 37.96
C SER A 4 22.52 -24.88 38.14
N PHE A 5 23.55 -24.25 38.72
CA PHE A 5 23.59 -22.81 38.91
C PHE A 5 23.99 -22.10 37.62
N GLU A 6 24.96 -22.64 36.89
CA GLU A 6 25.33 -22.11 35.58
C GLU A 6 24.19 -22.24 34.56
N HIS A 7 23.46 -23.36 34.58
CA HIS A 7 22.29 -23.55 33.73
C HIS A 7 21.18 -22.52 34.01
N PHE A 8 20.84 -22.30 35.29
CA PHE A 8 19.86 -21.29 35.68
C PHE A 8 20.29 -19.86 35.32
N LEU A 9 21.59 -19.54 35.48
CA LEU A 9 22.13 -18.24 35.09
C LEU A 9 22.04 -18.03 33.57
N ALA A 10 22.34 -19.07 32.79
CA ALA A 10 22.27 -19.04 31.33
C ALA A 10 20.83 -18.83 30.84
N GLU A 11 19.86 -19.57 31.39
CA GLU A 11 18.43 -19.39 31.07
C GLU A 11 17.95 -17.97 31.37
N ARG A 12 18.37 -17.40 32.51
CA ARG A 12 17.98 -16.04 32.91
C ARG A 12 18.58 -14.97 31.99
N LEU A 13 19.88 -15.09 31.68
CA LEU A 13 20.56 -14.18 30.75
C LEU A 13 19.98 -14.27 29.34
N GLN A 14 19.55 -15.46 28.91
CA GLN A 14 18.93 -15.67 27.61
C GLN A 14 17.54 -15.02 27.52
N ALA A 15 16.71 -15.17 28.56
CA ALA A 15 15.40 -14.50 28.62
C ALA A 15 15.54 -12.96 28.65
N GLU A 16 16.52 -12.45 29.39
CA GLU A 16 16.86 -11.01 29.43
C GLU A 16 17.31 -10.52 28.04
N ALA A 17 18.20 -11.27 27.36
CA ALA A 17 18.67 -10.91 26.02
C ALA A 17 17.55 -10.90 24.97
N ILE A 18 16.61 -11.86 25.02
CA ILE A 18 15.44 -11.88 24.13
C ILE A 18 14.59 -10.64 24.36
N LEU A 19 14.22 -10.35 25.61
CA LEU A 19 13.42 -9.17 25.96
C LEU A 19 14.09 -7.87 25.53
N GLU A 20 15.41 -7.77 25.66
CA GLU A 20 16.20 -6.61 25.22
C GLU A 20 16.23 -6.43 23.70
N SER A 21 16.17 -7.52 22.93
CA SER A 21 16.22 -7.50 21.46
C SER A 21 14.88 -7.24 20.78
N LEU A 22 13.76 -7.36 21.50
CA LEU A 22 12.42 -7.15 20.94
C LEU A 22 12.21 -5.69 20.53
N ALA A 23 11.73 -5.49 19.31
CA ALA A 23 11.33 -4.17 18.80
C ALA A 23 10.03 -3.66 19.46
N GLU A 24 9.18 -4.57 19.92
CA GLU A 24 7.96 -4.25 20.66
C GLU A 24 8.26 -3.93 22.12
N GLY A 25 7.51 -3.01 22.70
CA GLY A 25 7.61 -2.69 24.11
C GLY A 25 6.97 -3.76 24.97
N VAL A 26 7.73 -4.37 25.87
CA VAL A 26 7.24 -5.33 26.86
C VAL A 26 7.30 -4.72 28.25
N VAL A 27 6.16 -4.72 28.95
CA VAL A 27 6.05 -4.33 30.37
C VAL A 27 5.38 -5.46 31.12
N ALA A 28 5.94 -5.90 32.24
CA ALA A 28 5.34 -6.88 33.12
C ALA A 28 5.05 -6.23 34.47
N VAL A 29 3.83 -6.41 35.01
CA VAL A 29 3.41 -5.86 36.30
C VAL A 29 2.88 -6.95 37.23
N ASP A 30 3.08 -6.77 38.54
CA ASP A 30 2.60 -7.70 39.58
C ASP A 30 1.12 -7.47 39.94
N ALA A 31 0.65 -8.05 41.05
CA ALA A 31 -0.74 -7.91 41.51
C ALA A 31 -1.09 -6.49 42.03
N ALA A 32 -0.10 -5.72 42.47
CA ALA A 32 -0.28 -4.33 42.90
C ALA A 32 -0.24 -3.36 41.69
N GLY A 33 0.22 -3.84 40.53
CA GLY A 33 0.44 -3.01 39.35
C GLY A 33 1.84 -2.40 39.31
N ASP A 34 2.77 -2.95 40.08
CA ASP A 34 4.16 -2.50 40.14
C ASP A 34 5.00 -3.23 39.09
N PHE A 35 5.99 -2.54 38.51
CA PHE A 35 6.84 -3.12 37.46
C PHE A 35 7.65 -4.32 37.98
N VAL A 36 7.49 -5.46 37.32
CA VAL A 36 8.32 -6.66 37.50
C VAL A 36 9.43 -6.70 36.45
N ALA A 37 9.10 -6.31 35.21
CA ALA A 37 10.06 -6.24 34.11
C ALA A 37 9.65 -5.16 33.11
N ILE A 38 10.64 -4.59 32.42
CA ILE A 38 10.43 -3.66 31.33
C ILE A 38 11.62 -3.71 30.37
N ASN A 39 11.36 -3.82 29.07
CA ASN A 39 12.43 -3.83 28.08
C ASN A 39 12.78 -2.42 27.57
N PRO A 40 13.91 -2.25 26.86
CA PRO A 40 14.34 -0.96 26.32
C PRO A 40 13.34 -0.32 25.36
N ALA A 41 12.67 -1.12 24.52
CA ALA A 41 11.65 -0.64 23.59
C ALA A 41 10.46 0.00 24.33
N ALA A 42 9.95 -0.64 25.39
CA ALA A 42 8.87 -0.09 26.21
C ALA A 42 9.29 1.21 26.90
N ARG A 43 10.52 1.30 27.41
CA ARG A 43 11.04 2.56 27.99
C ARG A 43 11.03 3.68 26.97
N ALA A 44 11.49 3.41 25.74
CA ALA A 44 11.50 4.41 24.67
C ALA A 44 10.09 4.84 24.25
N LEU A 45 9.16 3.89 24.10
CA LEU A 45 7.77 4.16 23.72
C LEU A 45 7.02 4.97 24.79
N LEU A 46 7.25 4.66 26.06
CA LEU A 46 6.63 5.34 27.20
C LEU A 46 7.35 6.64 27.62
N GLY A 47 8.44 7.01 26.94
CA GLY A 47 9.21 8.22 27.24
C GLY A 47 9.94 8.17 28.59
N MET A 48 10.28 6.97 29.08
CA MET A 48 10.99 6.78 30.33
C MET A 48 12.50 6.97 30.16
N GLY A 49 13.13 7.58 31.17
CA GLY A 49 14.59 7.64 31.26
C GLY A 49 15.23 6.30 31.67
N GLN A 50 16.55 6.33 31.85
CA GLN A 50 17.37 5.18 32.28
C GLN A 50 17.25 4.85 33.78
N GLN A 51 16.33 5.50 34.51
CA GLN A 51 16.17 5.25 35.94
C GLN A 51 15.60 3.85 36.20
N PRO A 52 16.02 3.17 37.29
CA PRO A 52 15.44 1.90 37.68
C PRO A 52 13.98 2.12 38.10
N VAL A 53 13.06 1.39 37.45
CA VAL A 53 11.60 1.48 37.69
C VAL A 53 11.02 0.17 38.23
N ILE A 54 11.84 -0.87 38.40
CA ILE A 54 11.39 -2.15 38.95
C ILE A 54 10.90 -1.94 40.38
N GLY A 55 9.70 -2.43 40.69
CA GLY A 55 8.99 -2.22 41.96
C GLY A 55 8.30 -0.86 42.09
N ALA A 56 8.40 0.03 41.11
CA ALA A 56 7.62 1.27 41.08
C ALA A 56 6.23 1.00 40.50
N SER A 57 5.25 1.82 40.87
CA SER A 57 3.91 1.70 40.33
C SER A 57 3.85 2.15 38.87
N LEU A 58 3.27 1.30 38.00
CA LEU A 58 2.92 1.68 36.64
C LEU A 58 2.03 2.94 36.66
N TYR A 59 1.12 3.02 37.63
CA TYR A 59 0.16 4.12 37.77
C TYR A 59 0.82 5.48 37.98
N GLU A 60 1.86 5.52 38.81
CA GLU A 60 2.56 6.75 39.16
C GLU A 60 3.59 7.15 38.09
N THR A 61 4.19 6.15 37.44
CA THR A 61 5.29 6.34 36.49
C THR A 61 4.78 6.69 35.09
N VAL A 62 3.74 6.02 34.62
CA VAL A 62 3.15 6.25 33.29
C VAL A 62 1.81 6.94 33.49
N ARG A 63 1.71 8.24 33.27
CA ARG A 63 0.46 8.97 33.51
C ARG A 63 -0.55 8.81 32.36
N GLN A 64 -0.92 7.57 32.04
CA GLN A 64 -1.82 7.23 30.94
C GLN A 64 -3.00 6.43 31.44
N HIS A 65 -4.15 7.08 31.55
CA HIS A 65 -5.36 6.51 32.12
C HIS A 65 -5.80 5.23 31.41
N ASP A 66 -5.75 5.21 30.08
CA ASP A 66 -6.19 4.05 29.29
C ASP A 66 -5.33 2.80 29.51
N LEU A 67 -4.02 2.99 29.74
CA LEU A 67 -3.11 1.88 30.03
C LEU A 67 -3.43 1.25 31.40
N HIS A 68 -3.80 2.08 32.38
CA HIS A 68 -4.16 1.61 33.73
C HIS A 68 -5.50 0.89 33.75
N GLU A 69 -6.49 1.43 33.03
CA GLU A 69 -7.78 0.79 32.85
C GLU A 69 -7.62 -0.59 32.20
N LEU A 70 -6.78 -0.70 31.17
CA LEU A 70 -6.50 -1.98 30.51
C LEU A 70 -5.87 -3.00 31.47
N VAL A 71 -4.85 -2.61 32.25
CA VAL A 71 -4.24 -3.52 33.23
C VAL A 71 -5.27 -4.00 34.26
N ARG A 72 -6.09 -3.08 34.79
CA ARG A 72 -7.13 -3.42 35.76
C ARG A 72 -8.18 -4.36 35.17
N GLU A 73 -8.58 -4.12 33.93
CA GLU A 73 -9.53 -4.96 33.20
C GLU A 73 -9.00 -6.39 33.00
N VAL A 74 -7.74 -6.53 32.60
CA VAL A 74 -7.10 -7.85 32.43
C VAL A 74 -6.96 -8.58 33.77
N MET A 75 -6.58 -7.88 34.84
CA MET A 75 -6.51 -8.46 36.18
C MET A 75 -7.86 -8.96 36.69
N TYR A 76 -8.93 -8.20 36.43
CA TYR A 76 -10.27 -8.55 36.89
C TYR A 76 -10.91 -9.68 36.05
N THR A 77 -10.76 -9.60 34.72
CA THR A 77 -11.41 -10.53 33.79
C THR A 77 -10.62 -11.82 33.57
N GLY A 78 -9.30 -11.78 33.77
CA GLY A 78 -8.39 -12.88 33.43
C GLY A 78 -8.35 -13.19 31.94
N ARG A 79 -8.70 -12.22 31.08
CA ARG A 79 -8.72 -12.36 29.61
C ARG A 79 -7.76 -11.38 28.97
N LEU A 80 -7.34 -11.70 27.75
CA LEU A 80 -6.58 -10.79 26.91
C LEU A 80 -7.46 -9.59 26.53
N THR A 81 -6.93 -8.38 26.69
CA THR A 81 -7.58 -7.13 26.30
C THR A 81 -6.65 -6.33 25.39
N LEU A 82 -7.20 -5.71 24.34
CA LEU A 82 -6.47 -4.87 23.40
C LEU A 82 -7.07 -3.47 23.37
N ARG A 83 -6.23 -2.44 23.37
CA ARG A 83 -6.65 -1.04 23.30
C ARG A 83 -5.60 -0.18 22.61
N ASP A 84 -6.04 0.76 21.79
CA ASP A 84 -5.15 1.78 21.23
C ASP A 84 -5.13 2.98 22.20
N VAL A 85 -3.95 3.34 22.67
CA VAL A 85 -3.68 4.32 23.72
C VAL A 85 -2.94 5.53 23.13
N PRO A 86 -3.56 6.72 23.06
CA PRO A 86 -2.89 7.91 22.58
C PRO A 86 -1.91 8.45 23.62
N LEU A 87 -0.67 8.69 23.20
CA LEU A 87 0.37 9.36 23.98
C LEU A 87 0.61 10.75 23.42
N PHE A 88 0.41 11.79 24.23
CA PHE A 88 0.59 13.18 23.81
C PHE A 88 1.98 13.76 24.14
N ALA A 89 2.76 13.08 24.98
CA ALA A 89 4.11 13.49 25.38
C ALA A 89 4.99 12.25 25.62
N PRO A 90 6.30 12.30 25.31
CA PRO A 90 7.07 13.44 24.76
C PRO A 90 6.89 13.68 23.25
N ARG A 91 6.24 12.76 22.53
CA ARG A 91 5.82 12.92 21.12
C ARG A 91 4.40 12.37 20.98
N GLU A 92 3.63 12.97 20.08
CA GLU A 92 2.30 12.47 19.72
C GLU A 92 2.44 11.11 19.03
N ARG A 93 1.89 10.06 19.66
CA ARG A 93 1.91 8.68 19.18
C ARG A 93 0.63 7.95 19.56
N ILE A 94 0.33 6.86 18.88
CA ILE A 94 -0.73 5.93 19.25
C ILE A 94 -0.08 4.58 19.48
N LEU A 95 -0.18 4.07 20.71
CA LEU A 95 0.32 2.75 21.07
C LEU A 95 -0.81 1.73 21.07
N ARG A 96 -0.66 0.64 20.35
CA ARG A 96 -1.49 -0.54 20.55
C ARG A 96 -0.97 -1.28 21.77
N ALA A 97 -1.76 -1.25 22.83
CA ALA A 97 -1.49 -1.94 24.08
C ALA A 97 -2.31 -3.23 24.14
N GLN A 98 -1.64 -4.36 24.30
CA GLN A 98 -2.26 -5.66 24.49
C GLN A 98 -1.86 -6.20 25.86
N GLY A 99 -2.82 -6.36 26.76
CA GLY A 99 -2.61 -6.93 28.07
C GLY A 99 -2.94 -8.41 28.08
N VAL A 100 -1.99 -9.22 28.54
CA VAL A 100 -2.09 -10.67 28.61
C VAL A 100 -1.97 -11.09 30.07
N PRO A 101 -2.93 -11.87 30.61
CA PRO A 101 -2.85 -12.37 31.97
C PRO A 101 -1.81 -13.48 32.08
N CYS A 102 -1.02 -13.46 33.15
CA CYS A 102 -0.09 -14.54 33.47
C CYS A 102 -0.77 -15.56 34.41
N LEU A 103 -0.96 -16.79 33.93
CA LEU A 103 -1.75 -17.82 34.61
C LEU A 103 -0.98 -18.61 35.68
N ALA A 104 0.36 -18.61 35.65
CA ALA A 104 1.22 -19.31 36.60
C ALA A 104 2.38 -18.44 37.12
N PRO A 105 2.09 -17.30 37.79
CA PRO A 105 3.13 -16.45 38.33
C PRO A 105 3.78 -17.11 39.55
N GLY A 106 5.12 -17.12 39.60
CA GLY A 106 5.86 -17.41 40.83
C GLY A 106 5.59 -16.36 41.93
N PRO A 107 6.11 -16.55 43.16
CA PRO A 107 5.96 -15.55 44.22
C PRO A 107 6.57 -14.20 43.80
N GLY A 108 5.77 -13.13 43.78
CA GLY A 108 6.20 -11.81 43.29
C GLY A 108 6.35 -11.69 41.77
N GLY A 109 5.88 -12.69 41.01
CA GLY A 109 5.92 -12.70 39.55
C GLY A 109 4.85 -11.83 38.89
N ALA A 110 5.04 -11.55 37.61
CA ALA A 110 4.12 -10.75 36.81
C ALA A 110 2.73 -11.36 36.74
N ARG A 111 1.68 -10.57 36.99
CA ARG A 111 0.27 -10.93 36.82
C ARG A 111 -0.26 -10.53 35.45
N VAL A 112 0.26 -9.44 34.89
CA VAL A 112 -0.11 -8.94 33.57
C VAL A 112 1.15 -8.60 32.79
N VAL A 113 1.21 -9.02 31.53
CA VAL A 113 2.22 -8.59 30.57
C VAL A 113 1.53 -7.71 29.54
N LEU A 114 2.04 -6.49 29.37
CA LEU A 114 1.64 -5.55 28.32
C LEU A 114 2.63 -5.65 27.16
N LEU A 115 2.09 -5.84 25.97
CA LEU A 115 2.77 -5.64 24.70
C LEU A 115 2.36 -4.29 24.13
N LEU A 116 3.34 -3.47 23.76
CA LEU A 116 3.17 -2.11 23.27
C LEU A 116 3.78 -2.01 21.88
N GLN A 117 2.95 -1.68 20.90
CA GLN A 117 3.38 -1.45 19.53
C GLN A 117 3.05 -0.03 19.11
N ASP A 118 4.00 0.68 18.49
CA ASP A 118 3.73 1.98 17.88
C ASP A 118 2.95 1.78 16.58
N VAL A 119 1.69 2.20 16.56
CA VAL A 119 0.79 2.10 15.40
C VAL A 119 0.43 3.49 14.86
N THR A 120 1.23 4.51 15.18
CA THR A 120 0.96 5.91 14.81
C THR A 120 0.84 6.08 13.30
N ASP A 121 1.77 5.52 12.53
CA ASP A 121 1.75 5.65 11.07
C ASP A 121 0.58 4.88 10.46
N GLN A 122 0.25 3.70 10.99
CA GLN A 122 -0.90 2.92 10.54
C GLN A 122 -2.21 3.69 10.74
N HIS A 123 -2.41 4.31 11.90
CA HIS A 123 -3.57 5.17 12.17
C HIS A 123 -3.58 6.41 11.27
N ARG A 124 -2.43 7.03 11.03
CA ARG A 124 -2.33 8.17 10.09
C ARG A 124 -2.72 7.77 8.67
N TYR A 125 -2.25 6.62 8.18
CA TYR A 125 -2.63 6.10 6.87
C TYR A 125 -4.12 5.77 6.80
N ASP A 126 -4.67 5.12 7.82
CA ASP A 126 -6.10 4.80 7.89
C ASP A 126 -6.96 6.07 7.93
N GLN A 127 -6.53 7.09 8.66
CA GLN A 127 -7.22 8.38 8.71
C GLN A 127 -7.14 9.10 7.36
N LEU A 128 -5.96 9.19 6.75
CA LEU A 128 -5.80 9.77 5.41
C LEU A 128 -6.65 9.03 4.37
N ARG A 129 -6.75 7.70 4.47
CA ARG A 129 -7.60 6.88 3.60
C ARG A 129 -9.09 7.16 3.82
N ARG A 130 -9.54 7.30 5.07
CA ARG A 130 -10.94 7.65 5.37
C ARG A 130 -11.28 9.06 4.88
N GLU A 131 -10.40 10.03 5.12
CA GLU A 131 -10.54 11.40 4.63
C GLU A 131 -10.54 11.44 3.10
N PHE A 132 -9.68 10.65 2.44
CA PHE A 132 -9.69 10.45 0.99
C PHE A 132 -11.06 9.97 0.49
N VAL A 133 -11.58 8.87 1.04
CA VAL A 133 -12.87 8.30 0.60
C VAL A 133 -14.01 9.29 0.82
N ALA A 134 -14.03 9.98 1.96
CA ALA A 134 -15.03 11.00 2.26
C ALA A 134 -14.95 12.18 1.27
N ASN A 135 -13.75 12.69 0.99
CA ASN A 135 -13.54 13.81 0.08
C ASN A 135 -13.91 13.44 -1.36
N VAL A 136 -13.50 12.26 -1.85
CA VAL A 136 -13.90 11.73 -3.16
C VAL A 136 -15.42 11.65 -3.28
N SER A 137 -16.07 11.08 -2.25
CA SER A 137 -17.53 10.96 -2.24
C SER A 137 -18.22 12.32 -2.31
N HIS A 138 -17.70 13.32 -1.58
CA HIS A 138 -18.26 14.67 -1.60
C HIS A 138 -18.04 15.39 -2.95
N GLU A 139 -16.86 15.27 -3.53
CA GLU A 139 -16.51 15.95 -4.80
C GLU A 139 -17.18 15.27 -6.02
N LEU A 140 -17.53 13.99 -5.94
CA LEU A 140 -18.38 13.31 -6.93
C LEU A 140 -19.87 13.67 -6.77
N LYS A 141 -20.37 13.69 -5.53
CA LYS A 141 -21.80 13.89 -5.25
C LYS A 141 -22.29 15.27 -5.67
N SER A 142 -21.48 16.32 -5.53
CA SER A 142 -21.86 17.69 -5.87
C SER A 142 -22.20 17.89 -7.36
N PRO A 143 -21.30 17.62 -8.33
CA PRO A 143 -21.63 17.70 -9.76
C PRO A 143 -22.76 16.74 -10.15
N LEU A 144 -22.80 15.52 -9.59
CA LEU A 144 -23.86 14.57 -9.89
C LEU A 144 -25.25 15.09 -9.45
N THR A 145 -25.33 15.72 -8.28
CA THR A 145 -26.58 16.34 -7.79
C THR A 145 -26.99 17.52 -8.66
N SER A 146 -26.03 18.34 -9.10
CA SER A 146 -26.24 19.46 -10.02
C SER A 146 -26.78 18.99 -11.38
N ILE A 147 -26.10 18.03 -12.02
CA ILE A 147 -26.54 17.42 -13.29
C ILE A 147 -27.95 16.88 -13.16
N ARG A 148 -28.24 16.14 -12.08
CA ARG A 148 -29.57 15.58 -11.83
C ARG A 148 -30.62 16.69 -11.71
N SER A 149 -30.38 17.72 -10.89
CA SER A 149 -31.33 18.81 -10.67
C SER A 149 -31.57 19.63 -11.95
N LEU A 150 -30.52 19.90 -12.73
CA LEU A 150 -30.62 20.60 -14.02
C LEU A 150 -31.40 19.75 -15.03
N THR A 151 -31.16 18.44 -15.06
CA THR A 151 -31.89 17.51 -15.95
C THR A 151 -33.36 17.41 -15.55
N GLU A 152 -33.68 17.31 -14.25
CA GLU A 152 -35.05 17.35 -13.72
C GLU A 152 -35.75 18.66 -14.13
N THR A 153 -35.06 19.81 -13.97
CA THR A 153 -35.61 21.12 -14.36
C THR A 153 -35.84 21.23 -15.87
N LEU A 154 -34.95 20.67 -16.69
CA LEU A 154 -35.12 20.62 -18.14
C LEU A 154 -36.34 19.77 -18.52
N LEU A 155 -36.53 18.62 -17.87
CA LEU A 155 -37.68 17.72 -18.10
C LEU A 155 -39.01 18.33 -17.62
N ASP A 156 -38.99 19.17 -16.57
CA ASP A 156 -40.16 19.88 -16.02
C ASP A 156 -40.52 21.17 -16.81
N GLY A 157 -40.21 21.21 -18.11
CA GLY A 157 -40.58 22.31 -19.01
C GLY A 157 -39.47 23.33 -19.29
N GLY A 158 -38.26 23.09 -18.77
CA GLY A 158 -37.08 23.93 -19.05
C GLY A 158 -36.50 23.74 -20.45
N LEU A 159 -36.83 22.63 -21.15
CA LEU A 159 -36.41 22.39 -22.54
C LEU A 159 -37.01 23.42 -23.51
N GLU A 160 -38.25 23.81 -23.27
CA GLU A 160 -39.03 24.72 -24.10
C GLU A 160 -38.75 26.20 -23.83
N ASP A 161 -38.03 26.53 -22.75
CA ASP A 161 -37.63 27.90 -22.41
C ASP A 161 -36.25 28.24 -23.03
N PRO A 162 -36.19 29.07 -24.10
CA PRO A 162 -34.94 29.47 -24.73
C PRO A 162 -34.03 30.29 -23.82
N GLY A 163 -34.57 30.85 -22.72
CA GLY A 163 -33.82 31.65 -21.75
C GLY A 163 -32.93 30.81 -20.82
N CYS A 164 -33.27 29.54 -20.59
CA CYS A 164 -32.52 28.66 -19.69
C CYS A 164 -31.97 27.38 -20.34
N ASN A 165 -32.61 26.85 -21.40
CA ASN A 165 -32.28 25.53 -21.94
C ASN A 165 -30.79 25.34 -22.30
N ARG A 166 -30.22 26.25 -23.11
CA ARG A 166 -28.81 26.19 -23.53
C ARG A 166 -27.87 26.37 -22.35
N ARG A 167 -28.23 27.21 -21.39
CA ARG A 167 -27.43 27.46 -20.20
C ARG A 167 -27.36 26.21 -19.32
N PHE A 168 -28.49 25.55 -19.08
CA PHE A 168 -28.54 24.33 -18.27
C PHE A 168 -27.82 23.16 -18.95
N VAL A 169 -27.99 22.99 -20.26
CA VAL A 169 -27.23 22.00 -21.04
C VAL A 169 -25.72 22.26 -20.97
N SER A 170 -25.29 23.53 -21.05
CA SER A 170 -23.87 23.89 -20.91
C SER A 170 -23.34 23.58 -19.50
N LEU A 171 -24.11 23.89 -18.45
CA LEU A 171 -23.73 23.55 -17.07
C LEU A 171 -23.64 22.03 -16.84
N ILE A 172 -24.53 21.24 -17.45
CA ILE A 172 -24.47 19.77 -17.40
C ILE A 172 -23.20 19.27 -18.08
N GLU A 173 -22.84 19.82 -19.24
CA GLU A 173 -21.61 19.46 -19.97
C GLU A 173 -20.35 19.82 -19.17
N GLU A 174 -20.32 20.98 -18.54
CA GLU A 174 -19.22 21.40 -17.65
C GLU A 174 -19.07 20.45 -16.46
N ASP A 175 -20.17 20.12 -15.77
CA ASP A 175 -20.17 19.22 -14.61
C ASP A 175 -19.79 17.78 -14.99
N SER A 176 -20.23 17.31 -16.16
CA SER A 176 -19.88 15.99 -16.71
C SER A 176 -18.38 15.91 -17.04
N THR A 177 -17.86 16.93 -17.71
CA THR A 177 -16.42 17.04 -18.03
C THR A 177 -15.58 17.12 -16.75
N ARG A 178 -16.07 17.82 -15.73
CA ARG A 178 -15.41 17.88 -14.41
C ARG A 178 -15.38 16.51 -13.72
N LEU A 179 -16.48 15.75 -13.77
CA LEU A 179 -16.54 14.39 -13.23
C LEU A 179 -15.55 13.46 -13.93
N ALA A 180 -15.49 13.49 -15.26
CA ALA A 180 -14.55 12.68 -16.04
C ALA A 180 -13.10 12.96 -15.62
N ARG A 181 -12.70 14.23 -15.55
CA ARG A 181 -11.35 14.63 -15.09
C ARG A 181 -11.06 14.17 -13.66
N LEU A 182 -12.04 14.24 -12.76
CA LEU A 182 -11.85 13.79 -11.38
C LEU A 182 -11.67 12.28 -11.30
N ILE A 183 -12.39 11.51 -12.12
CA ILE A 183 -12.22 10.05 -12.22
C ILE A 183 -10.83 9.73 -12.77
N ASP A 184 -10.40 10.41 -13.84
CA ASP A 184 -9.06 10.23 -14.42
C ASP A 184 -7.96 10.55 -13.39
N ASP A 185 -8.09 11.67 -12.65
CA ASP A 185 -7.19 12.05 -11.57
C ASP A 185 -7.10 10.95 -10.49
N LEU A 186 -8.22 10.33 -10.13
CA LEU A 186 -8.28 9.25 -9.13
C LEU A 186 -7.65 7.95 -9.63
N LEU A 187 -7.91 7.57 -10.88
CA LEU A 187 -7.30 6.41 -11.50
C LEU A 187 -5.78 6.58 -11.56
N ILE A 188 -5.33 7.77 -11.94
CA ILE A 188 -3.90 8.08 -12.02
C ILE A 188 -3.27 8.03 -10.64
N LEU A 189 -3.88 8.65 -9.62
CA LEU A 189 -3.40 8.55 -8.24
C LEU A 189 -3.31 7.10 -7.76
N SER A 190 -4.34 6.29 -8.04
CA SER A 190 -4.36 4.87 -7.68
C SER A 190 -3.22 4.09 -8.33
N GLN A 191 -2.99 4.29 -9.63
CA GLN A 191 -1.94 3.59 -10.39
C GLN A 191 -0.53 4.02 -9.98
N VAL A 192 -0.39 5.29 -9.57
CA VAL A 192 0.86 5.92 -9.23
C VAL A 192 1.27 5.54 -7.79
N GLU A 193 0.32 5.41 -6.87
CA GLU A 193 0.53 4.93 -5.49
C GLU A 193 0.92 3.47 -5.36
N SER A 194 0.36 2.59 -6.21
CA SER A 194 0.72 1.17 -6.22
C SER A 194 2.10 0.89 -6.84
N ARG A 195 2.87 1.93 -7.23
CA ARG A 195 4.08 1.80 -8.07
C ARG A 195 3.83 1.00 -9.35
N ALA A 196 2.58 0.88 -9.79
CA ALA A 196 2.12 -0.08 -10.78
C ALA A 196 2.43 0.32 -12.23
N ILE A 197 2.97 1.51 -12.48
CA ILE A 197 3.31 1.94 -13.84
C ILE A 197 4.82 2.07 -13.97
N PRO A 198 5.49 1.20 -14.74
CA PRO A 198 6.85 1.46 -15.17
C PRO A 198 6.86 2.71 -16.06
N LEU A 199 7.62 3.74 -15.65
CA LEU A 199 7.81 4.96 -16.45
C LEU A 199 8.53 4.62 -17.75
N ARG A 200 8.00 5.08 -18.89
CA ARG A 200 8.66 4.94 -20.20
C ARG A 200 9.63 6.10 -20.40
N LEU A 201 10.74 6.05 -19.67
CA LEU A 201 11.74 7.12 -19.70
C LEU A 201 12.43 7.19 -21.07
N SER A 202 12.42 8.38 -21.67
CA SER A 202 13.11 8.71 -22.91
C SER A 202 13.73 10.10 -22.82
N ALA A 203 14.60 10.47 -23.77
CA ALA A 203 15.07 11.84 -23.92
C ALA A 203 13.95 12.70 -24.52
N VAL A 204 13.42 13.64 -23.74
CA VAL A 204 12.28 14.48 -24.11
C VAL A 204 12.71 15.93 -24.24
N GLU A 205 12.35 16.56 -25.36
CA GLU A 205 12.50 18.01 -25.57
C GLU A 205 11.45 18.75 -24.76
N LEU A 206 11.88 19.38 -23.66
CA LEU A 206 10.98 20.06 -22.74
C LEU A 206 10.20 21.18 -23.43
N ASP A 207 10.83 21.84 -24.40
CA ASP A 207 10.21 22.86 -25.23
C ASP A 207 9.02 22.29 -26.03
N GLN A 208 9.16 21.14 -26.68
CA GLN A 208 8.04 20.55 -27.43
C GLN A 208 6.84 20.22 -26.53
N VAL A 209 7.09 19.68 -25.33
CA VAL A 209 6.00 19.35 -24.39
C VAL A 209 5.27 20.60 -23.92
N VAL A 210 5.98 21.68 -23.58
CA VAL A 210 5.36 22.96 -23.20
C VAL A 210 4.50 23.51 -24.34
N THR A 211 4.94 23.41 -25.59
CA THR A 211 4.15 23.83 -26.76
C THR A 211 2.85 23.03 -26.87
N GLN A 212 2.92 21.71 -26.75
CA GLN A 212 1.76 20.82 -26.84
C GLN A 212 0.74 21.08 -25.72
N VAL A 213 1.20 21.44 -24.52
CA VAL A 213 0.32 21.78 -23.39
C VAL A 213 -0.34 23.16 -23.59
N LEU A 214 0.34 24.12 -24.19
CA LEU A 214 -0.21 25.47 -24.39
C LEU A 214 -1.22 25.54 -25.55
N ALA A 215 -1.03 24.76 -26.62
CA ALA A 215 -1.88 24.78 -27.82
C ALA A 215 -3.40 24.63 -27.52
N PRO A 216 -3.88 23.62 -26.76
CA PRO A 216 -5.30 23.49 -26.44
C PRO A 216 -5.83 24.58 -25.50
N ARG A 217 -4.96 25.41 -24.91
CA ARG A 217 -5.31 26.46 -23.93
C ARG A 217 -5.29 27.86 -24.53
N GLU A 218 -5.00 28.03 -25.82
CA GLU A 218 -4.95 29.34 -26.48
C GLU A 218 -6.24 30.14 -26.32
N VAL A 219 -7.40 29.47 -26.43
CA VAL A 219 -8.72 30.10 -26.26
C VAL A 219 -8.88 30.65 -24.84
N LEU A 220 -8.59 29.84 -23.82
CA LEU A 220 -8.69 30.23 -22.41
C LEU A 220 -7.71 31.37 -22.05
N VAL A 221 -6.49 31.30 -22.60
CA VAL A 221 -5.46 32.34 -22.44
C VAL A 221 -5.93 33.66 -23.05
N ALA A 222 -6.55 33.62 -24.24
CA ALA A 222 -7.09 34.79 -24.91
C ALA A 222 -8.29 35.39 -24.15
N GLU A 223 -9.24 34.55 -23.70
CA GLU A 223 -10.40 34.97 -22.89
C GLU A 223 -9.97 35.68 -21.60
N ARG A 224 -8.98 35.13 -20.91
CA ARG A 224 -8.45 35.71 -19.66
C ARG A 224 -7.39 36.78 -19.89
N LYS A 225 -7.00 37.05 -21.14
CA LYS A 225 -5.95 38.01 -21.54
C LYS A 225 -4.62 37.78 -20.81
N VAL A 226 -4.29 36.53 -20.50
CA VAL A 226 -3.06 36.18 -19.76
C VAL A 226 -1.87 36.20 -20.73
N LYS A 227 -0.76 36.82 -20.34
CA LYS A 227 0.48 36.83 -21.12
C LYS A 227 1.37 35.64 -20.72
N ILE A 228 1.57 34.70 -21.63
CA ILE A 228 2.51 33.58 -21.43
C ILE A 228 3.93 34.03 -21.83
N ILE A 229 4.89 33.88 -20.92
CA ILE A 229 6.31 34.13 -21.19
C ILE A 229 7.07 32.82 -21.05
N ARG A 230 7.58 32.32 -22.17
CA ARG A 230 8.32 31.07 -22.27
C ARG A 230 9.82 31.38 -22.36
N ARG A 231 10.59 30.79 -21.45
CA ARG A 231 12.05 30.86 -21.39
C ARG A 231 12.60 29.47 -21.13
N VAL A 232 12.40 28.61 -22.13
CA VAL A 232 12.87 27.23 -22.17
C VAL A 232 13.81 27.14 -23.36
N ASP A 233 15.00 26.62 -23.14
CA ASP A 233 15.95 26.39 -24.22
C ASP A 233 15.42 25.24 -25.12
N PRO A 234 15.23 25.46 -26.43
CA PRO A 234 14.74 24.44 -27.36
C PRO A 234 15.59 23.17 -27.42
N GLU A 235 16.88 23.26 -27.11
CA GLU A 235 17.80 22.11 -27.14
C GLU A 235 17.87 21.36 -25.80
N LEU A 236 17.11 21.80 -24.79
CA LEU A 236 17.14 21.21 -23.45
C LEU A 236 16.36 19.89 -23.40
N LEU A 237 17.11 18.80 -23.25
CA LEU A 237 16.58 17.44 -23.12
C LEU A 237 16.49 17.02 -21.64
N VAL A 238 15.38 16.40 -21.27
CA VAL A 238 15.18 15.78 -19.95
C VAL A 238 14.88 14.30 -20.10
N ARG A 239 15.36 13.48 -19.17
CA ARG A 239 15.01 12.06 -19.12
C ARG A 239 13.66 11.89 -18.41
N ALA A 240 12.60 11.70 -19.19
CA ALA A 240 11.24 11.63 -18.67
C ALA A 240 10.32 10.73 -19.50
N ASP A 241 9.23 10.30 -18.90
CA ASP A 241 8.07 9.79 -19.61
C ASP A 241 7.30 10.98 -20.21
N PRO A 242 7.16 11.06 -21.55
CA PRO A 242 6.61 12.24 -22.22
C PRO A 242 5.14 12.51 -21.85
N ASP A 243 4.34 11.47 -21.67
CA ASP A 243 2.92 11.62 -21.34
C ASP A 243 2.74 12.06 -19.89
N ARG A 244 3.54 11.50 -18.97
CA ARG A 244 3.52 11.91 -17.56
C ARG A 244 4.09 13.31 -17.36
N LEU A 245 5.13 13.69 -18.11
CA LEU A 245 5.65 15.07 -18.10
C LEU A 245 4.62 16.06 -18.65
N ARG A 246 3.90 15.71 -19.72
CA ARG A 246 2.79 16.52 -20.23
C ARG A 246 1.75 16.74 -19.14
N GLN A 247 1.37 15.69 -18.42
CA GLN A 247 0.41 15.77 -17.32
C GLN A 247 0.87 16.68 -16.16
N VAL A 248 2.16 16.67 -15.81
CA VAL A 248 2.73 17.60 -14.81
C VAL A 248 2.54 19.04 -15.26
N LEU A 249 2.91 19.33 -16.51
CA LEU A 249 2.80 20.68 -17.08
C LEU A 249 1.34 21.11 -17.27
N ASP A 250 0.45 20.19 -17.65
CA ASP A 250 -0.99 20.44 -17.76
C ASP A 250 -1.55 20.94 -16.42
N ASN A 251 -1.24 20.26 -15.32
CA ASN A 251 -1.69 20.61 -13.98
C ASN A 251 -1.12 21.95 -13.49
N LEU A 252 0.17 22.20 -13.71
CA LEU A 252 0.81 23.43 -13.27
C LEU A 252 0.35 24.65 -14.09
N LEU A 253 0.23 24.52 -15.41
CA LEU A 253 -0.19 25.61 -16.29
C LEU A 253 -1.67 25.90 -16.20
N ASP A 254 -2.52 24.88 -16.04
CA ASP A 254 -3.94 25.08 -15.77
C ASP A 254 -4.15 25.88 -14.48
N ASN A 255 -3.44 25.52 -13.40
CA ASN A 255 -3.46 26.28 -12.16
C ASN A 255 -2.95 27.73 -12.37
N ALA A 256 -1.81 27.90 -13.04
CA ALA A 256 -1.22 29.21 -13.26
C ALA A 256 -2.15 30.16 -14.04
N ILE A 257 -2.82 29.67 -15.08
CA ILE A 257 -3.77 30.45 -15.90
C ILE A 257 -5.07 30.73 -15.13
N LYS A 258 -5.57 29.76 -14.36
CA LYS A 258 -6.80 29.90 -13.57
C LYS A 258 -6.68 30.88 -12.41
N TYR A 259 -5.55 30.89 -11.72
CA TYR A 259 -5.34 31.73 -10.53
C TYR A 259 -4.72 33.09 -10.84
N SER A 260 -4.13 33.28 -12.02
CA SER A 260 -3.66 34.60 -12.45
C SER A 260 -4.84 35.57 -12.68
N PRO A 261 -4.67 36.86 -12.34
CA PRO A 261 -5.67 37.88 -12.64
C PRO A 261 -5.84 38.07 -14.15
N VAL A 262 -7.00 38.59 -14.57
CA VAL A 262 -7.24 38.95 -15.98
C VAL A 262 -6.21 39.99 -16.42
N GLY A 263 -5.52 39.74 -17.54
CA GLY A 263 -4.40 40.59 -17.98
C GLY A 263 -3.05 40.27 -17.31
N GLY A 264 -3.00 39.29 -16.41
CA GLY A 264 -1.81 38.86 -15.69
C GLY A 264 -0.79 38.12 -16.56
N ARG A 265 0.31 37.69 -15.94
CA ARG A 265 1.42 37.00 -16.60
C ARG A 265 1.67 35.63 -15.98
N VAL A 266 1.93 34.64 -16.84
CA VAL A 266 2.46 33.32 -16.45
C VAL A 266 3.82 33.15 -17.12
N GLU A 267 4.85 32.79 -16.34
CA GLU A 267 6.21 32.58 -16.83
C GLU A 267 6.68 31.14 -16.62
N ILE A 268 7.23 30.54 -17.68
CA ILE A 268 7.77 29.18 -17.69
C ILE A 268 9.28 29.29 -17.95
N LEU A 269 10.07 28.86 -16.97
CA LEU A 269 11.53 28.86 -17.03
C LEU A 269 12.04 27.44 -16.89
N ALA A 270 13.00 27.05 -17.71
CA ALA A 270 13.72 25.80 -17.51
C ALA A 270 15.21 25.99 -17.77
N TYR A 271 16.04 25.48 -16.87
CA TYR A 271 17.48 25.61 -16.98
C TYR A 271 18.22 24.47 -16.26
N PRO A 272 19.42 24.08 -16.74
CA PRO A 272 20.27 23.12 -16.05
C PRO A 272 20.69 23.61 -14.66
N VAL A 273 20.74 22.70 -13.70
CA VAL A 273 21.24 22.91 -12.35
C VAL A 273 22.28 21.82 -12.01
N GLU A 274 22.94 21.95 -10.87
CA GLU A 274 23.93 20.97 -10.39
C GLU A 274 23.37 19.54 -10.33
N ASN A 275 24.27 18.55 -10.33
CA ASN A 275 23.96 17.11 -10.27
C ASN A 275 23.21 16.56 -11.51
N HIS A 276 23.53 17.05 -12.71
CA HIS A 276 22.92 16.61 -13.96
C HIS A 276 21.39 16.66 -13.93
N ARG A 277 20.84 17.79 -13.44
CA ARG A 277 19.40 18.01 -13.36
C ARG A 277 18.98 19.24 -14.14
N VAL A 278 17.71 19.26 -14.52
CA VAL A 278 17.02 20.44 -15.05
C VAL A 278 16.01 20.88 -14.03
N GLN A 279 16.03 22.16 -13.66
CA GLN A 279 14.98 22.77 -12.87
C GLN A 279 13.96 23.43 -13.81
N VAL A 280 12.68 23.12 -13.60
CA VAL A 280 11.56 23.77 -14.27
C VAL A 280 10.80 24.60 -13.25
N ARG A 281 10.43 25.82 -13.63
CA ARG A 281 9.66 26.77 -12.81
C ARG A 281 8.46 27.27 -13.60
N VAL A 282 7.29 27.22 -12.97
CA VAL A 282 6.06 27.83 -13.45
C VAL A 282 5.64 28.90 -12.45
N HIS A 283 5.70 30.16 -12.87
CA HIS A 283 5.39 31.33 -12.06
C HIS A 283 4.08 31.96 -12.52
N ASP A 284 3.13 32.11 -11.60
CA ASP A 284 1.86 32.81 -11.79
C ASP A 284 1.79 34.09 -10.94
N GLN A 285 0.94 35.05 -11.33
CA GLN A 285 0.69 36.28 -10.57
C GLN A 285 -0.59 36.20 -9.72
N GLY A 286 -0.93 35.01 -9.24
CA GLY A 286 -2.10 34.76 -8.41
C GLY A 286 -1.96 35.25 -6.97
N PRO A 287 -2.86 34.83 -6.07
CA PRO A 287 -2.91 35.32 -4.68
C PRO A 287 -1.69 34.90 -3.82
N GLY A 288 -0.85 33.99 -4.31
CA GLY A 288 0.27 33.43 -3.55
C GLY A 288 -0.14 32.36 -2.54
N ILE A 289 0.85 31.62 -2.02
CA ILE A 289 0.63 30.55 -1.04
C ILE A 289 1.21 30.95 0.35
N PRO A 290 0.37 30.95 1.41
CA PRO A 290 0.80 31.22 2.77
C PRO A 290 1.91 30.28 3.24
N PRO A 291 2.88 30.72 4.07
CA PRO A 291 4.01 29.89 4.51
C PRO A 291 3.58 28.55 5.13
N GLU A 292 2.55 28.55 5.99
CA GLU A 292 1.99 27.33 6.62
C GLU A 292 1.37 26.34 5.62
N ALA A 293 0.93 26.82 4.46
CA ALA A 293 0.32 25.98 3.43
C ALA A 293 1.34 25.37 2.47
N ARG A 294 2.57 25.92 2.37
CA ARG A 294 3.57 25.49 1.37
C ARG A 294 3.99 24.02 1.48
N ALA A 295 4.05 23.50 2.70
CA ALA A 295 4.34 22.07 2.93
C ALA A 295 3.16 21.17 2.54
N ARG A 296 1.95 21.74 2.55
CA ARG A 296 0.68 21.01 2.45
C ARG A 296 0.01 21.12 1.09
N VAL A 297 0.38 22.08 0.24
CA VAL A 297 -0.23 22.25 -1.10
C VAL A 297 -0.04 21.06 -2.04
N PHE A 298 0.90 20.17 -1.74
CA PHE A 298 1.08 18.91 -2.46
C PHE A 298 0.38 17.71 -1.78
N GLU A 299 -0.31 17.93 -0.66
CA GLU A 299 -1.19 16.93 -0.04
C GLU A 299 -2.47 16.76 -0.87
N ARG A 300 -3.00 15.54 -0.88
CA ARG A 300 -4.22 15.19 -1.61
C ARG A 300 -5.41 16.00 -1.07
N PHE A 301 -6.25 16.52 -1.97
CA PHE A 301 -7.45 17.32 -1.65
C PHE A 301 -7.17 18.59 -0.84
N TYR A 302 -5.91 18.95 -0.62
CA TYR A 302 -5.59 20.16 0.11
C TYR A 302 -5.85 21.38 -0.78
N ARG A 303 -6.56 22.35 -0.21
CA ARG A 303 -6.89 23.61 -0.87
C ARG A 303 -6.64 24.75 0.13
N VAL A 304 -5.90 25.77 -0.32
CA VAL A 304 -5.59 26.96 0.49
C VAL A 304 -6.87 27.71 0.87
N ASP A 305 -7.86 27.76 -0.03
CA ASP A 305 -9.10 28.50 0.18
C ASP A 305 -10.32 27.73 -0.35
N LYS A 306 -11.14 27.17 0.56
CA LYS A 306 -12.23 26.21 0.22
C LYS A 306 -13.40 26.87 -0.54
N ASN A 307 -13.62 28.17 -0.35
CA ASN A 307 -14.77 28.88 -0.93
C ASN A 307 -14.49 29.33 -2.37
N ARG A 308 -13.32 29.91 -2.64
CA ARG A 308 -12.93 30.43 -3.97
C ARG A 308 -12.58 29.33 -4.97
N ALA A 309 -12.11 28.17 -4.48
CA ALA A 309 -11.75 27.03 -5.31
C ALA A 309 -12.96 26.28 -5.90
N ARG A 310 -14.14 26.36 -5.28
CA ARG A 310 -15.38 25.75 -5.80
C ARG A 310 -15.90 26.46 -7.05
N GLU A 311 -15.72 27.78 -7.14
CA GLU A 311 -16.08 28.58 -8.31
C GLU A 311 -15.15 28.35 -9.51
N LEU A 312 -13.89 27.99 -9.24
CA LEU A 312 -12.85 27.72 -10.27
C LEU A 312 -12.68 26.23 -10.61
N GLY A 313 -13.45 25.35 -9.96
CA GLY A 313 -13.54 23.92 -10.30
C GLY A 313 -12.29 23.07 -10.02
N GLY A 314 -11.43 23.46 -9.07
CA GLY A 314 -10.20 22.72 -8.78
C GLY A 314 -10.44 21.48 -7.91
N THR A 315 -10.00 20.29 -8.35
CA THR A 315 -10.17 19.00 -7.63
C THR A 315 -9.30 18.89 -6.37
N GLY A 316 -8.22 19.67 -6.27
CA GLY A 316 -7.23 19.55 -5.19
C GLY A 316 -6.33 18.32 -5.31
N LEU A 317 -6.41 17.59 -6.44
CA LEU A 317 -5.58 16.42 -6.73
C LEU A 317 -4.40 16.73 -7.64
N GLY A 318 -4.51 17.77 -8.48
CA GLY A 318 -3.49 18.09 -9.49
C GLY A 318 -2.08 18.28 -8.95
N LEU A 319 -1.90 18.99 -7.82
CA LEU A 319 -0.56 19.16 -7.23
C LEU A 319 -0.02 17.89 -6.57
N SER A 320 -0.88 17.04 -6.00
CA SER A 320 -0.44 15.73 -5.50
C SER A 320 -0.01 14.79 -6.63
N ILE A 321 -0.69 14.84 -7.78
CA ILE A 321 -0.31 14.11 -9.00
C ILE A 321 1.06 14.62 -9.49
N VAL A 322 1.24 15.95 -9.54
CA VAL A 322 2.53 16.56 -9.92
C VAL A 322 3.66 16.07 -9.02
N LYS A 323 3.46 16.11 -7.69
CA LYS A 323 4.46 15.64 -6.73
C LYS A 323 4.85 14.19 -7.00
N HIS A 324 3.86 13.30 -7.11
CA HIS A 324 4.16 11.89 -7.24
C HIS A 324 4.79 11.55 -8.60
N ILE A 325 4.29 12.09 -9.71
CA ILE A 325 4.90 11.87 -11.03
C ILE A 325 6.37 12.31 -11.00
N VAL A 326 6.65 13.49 -10.46
CA VAL A 326 8.03 14.01 -10.36
C VAL A 326 8.89 13.11 -9.45
N GLU A 327 8.37 12.67 -8.31
CA GLU A 327 9.08 11.76 -7.40
C GLU A 327 9.36 10.39 -8.05
N SER A 328 8.42 9.85 -8.84
CA SER A 328 8.64 8.62 -9.64
C SER A 328 9.75 8.79 -10.69
N HIS A 329 9.96 10.01 -11.19
CA HIS A 329 11.10 10.36 -12.05
C HIS A 329 12.41 10.61 -11.27
N GLY A 330 12.42 10.35 -9.96
CA GLY A 330 13.52 10.66 -9.05
C GLY A 330 13.68 12.15 -8.77
N GLY A 331 12.72 12.98 -9.19
CA GLY A 331 12.69 14.42 -9.00
C GLY A 331 12.28 14.87 -7.60
N ARG A 332 12.15 16.18 -7.41
CA ARG A 332 11.52 16.79 -6.23
C ARG A 332 10.64 17.96 -6.65
N THR A 333 9.59 18.24 -5.89
CA THR A 333 8.71 19.40 -6.08
C THR A 333 8.73 20.32 -4.87
N TRP A 334 8.56 21.62 -5.10
CA TRP A 334 8.40 22.61 -4.04
C TRP A 334 7.73 23.88 -4.59
N VAL A 335 7.35 24.78 -3.69
CA VAL A 335 6.75 26.06 -4.05
C VAL A 335 7.45 27.22 -3.35
N GLU A 336 7.68 28.29 -4.10
CA GLU A 336 8.25 29.55 -3.64
C GLU A 336 7.24 30.69 -3.92
N GLY A 337 7.41 31.85 -3.28
CA GLY A 337 6.58 33.03 -3.54
C GLY A 337 6.27 33.84 -2.28
N THR A 338 5.63 34.99 -2.47
CA THR A 338 5.12 35.86 -1.41
C THR A 338 3.61 35.99 -1.57
N VAL A 339 2.86 35.99 -0.46
CA VAL A 339 1.40 36.21 -0.52
C VAL A 339 1.13 37.56 -1.18
N GLY A 340 0.27 37.58 -2.21
CA GLY A 340 -0.08 38.76 -2.98
C GLY A 340 0.81 39.06 -4.19
N GLU A 341 1.94 38.37 -4.37
CA GLU A 341 2.87 38.58 -5.49
C GLU A 341 2.89 37.43 -6.50
N GLY A 342 2.21 36.32 -6.20
CA GLY A 342 2.16 35.13 -7.04
C GLY A 342 2.72 33.87 -6.38
N SER A 343 2.68 32.77 -7.11
CA SER A 343 3.28 31.49 -6.69
C SER A 343 4.25 30.98 -7.76
N GLN A 344 5.34 30.37 -7.32
CA GLN A 344 6.34 29.77 -8.21
C GLN A 344 6.47 28.28 -7.88
N PHE A 345 5.83 27.45 -8.69
CA PHE A 345 5.90 25.99 -8.58
C PHE A 345 7.16 25.50 -9.29
N CYS A 346 7.96 24.72 -8.57
CA CYS A 346 9.27 24.27 -9.01
C CYS A 346 9.35 22.73 -8.98
N PHE A 347 9.98 22.14 -9.99
CA PHE A 347 10.34 20.73 -9.97
C PHE A 347 11.66 20.46 -10.67
N THR A 348 12.27 19.29 -10.42
CA THR A 348 13.50 18.87 -11.10
C THR A 348 13.34 17.54 -11.82
N LEU A 349 13.99 17.40 -12.97
CA LEU A 349 14.17 16.14 -13.71
C LEU A 349 15.65 15.89 -13.99
N ALA A 350 16.01 14.66 -14.35
CA ALA A 350 17.36 14.35 -14.80
C ALA A 350 17.60 14.95 -16.20
N LEU A 351 18.78 15.54 -16.40
CA LEU A 351 19.23 16.05 -17.70
C LEU A 351 19.55 14.86 -18.62
N ALA A 352 19.06 14.89 -19.87
CA ALA A 352 19.46 13.95 -20.90
C ALA A 352 20.55 14.59 -21.79
N THR A 353 21.52 13.79 -22.24
CA THR A 353 22.71 14.31 -22.95
C THR A 353 22.73 14.00 -24.45
N HIS A 354 21.92 13.05 -24.93
CA HIS A 354 21.79 12.73 -26.35
C HIS A 354 20.34 12.37 -26.74
N ARG A 355 19.94 12.69 -27.98
CA ARG A 355 18.67 12.21 -28.59
C ARG A 355 18.68 10.69 -28.84
N GLU A 356 19.85 10.06 -28.82
CA GLU A 356 20.10 8.62 -29.01
C GLU A 356 20.24 7.85 -27.68
N ASP A 357 19.71 8.36 -26.57
CA ASP A 357 19.39 7.49 -25.42
C ASP A 357 18.23 6.56 -25.84
N GLU A 358 18.57 5.57 -26.67
CA GLU A 358 17.73 4.42 -26.99
C GLU A 358 17.15 3.87 -25.69
N VAL A 359 15.89 3.47 -25.78
CA VAL A 359 15.13 2.77 -24.75
C VAL A 359 16.05 1.75 -24.08
N VAL A 360 16.57 2.08 -22.90
CA VAL A 360 17.09 1.07 -21.97
C VAL A 360 15.86 0.35 -21.43
N ALA A 361 15.22 -0.43 -22.30
CA ALA A 361 14.52 -1.60 -21.88
C ALA A 361 15.62 -2.48 -21.30
N ASN A 362 15.48 -2.85 -20.04
CA ASN A 362 16.13 -4.07 -19.58
C ASN A 362 15.61 -5.18 -20.50
N ALA A 363 16.38 -5.50 -21.54
CA ALA A 363 16.08 -6.57 -22.47
C ALA A 363 16.04 -7.86 -21.67
N PRO A 364 14.94 -8.61 -21.72
CA PRO A 364 14.86 -9.80 -20.92
C PRO A 364 14.93 -11.07 -21.80
N ASP A 365 15.45 -12.13 -21.20
CA ASP A 365 15.94 -13.34 -21.86
C ASP A 365 14.78 -14.13 -22.49
N SER A 366 14.65 -14.05 -23.82
CA SER A 366 14.05 -15.00 -24.78
C SER A 366 12.74 -15.74 -24.44
N VAL A 367 12.01 -15.32 -23.41
CA VAL A 367 10.63 -15.74 -23.10
C VAL A 367 9.66 -14.55 -23.20
N GLU A 368 10.13 -13.29 -23.14
CA GLU A 368 9.27 -12.10 -23.22
C GLU A 368 8.71 -11.72 -24.60
N ALA A 369 9.23 -12.26 -25.70
CA ALA A 369 8.77 -11.84 -27.04
C ALA A 369 7.30 -12.24 -27.35
N SER A 370 6.69 -13.10 -26.52
CA SER A 370 5.29 -13.51 -26.68
C SER A 370 4.28 -12.58 -25.98
N VAL A 371 4.72 -11.57 -25.21
CA VAL A 371 3.83 -10.78 -24.34
C VAL A 371 3.51 -9.37 -24.89
N ALA A 372 4.24 -8.88 -25.89
CA ALA A 372 4.22 -7.46 -26.27
C ALA A 372 3.46 -7.09 -27.57
N SER A 373 2.73 -8.01 -28.20
CA SER A 373 1.80 -7.65 -29.28
C SER A 373 0.38 -8.04 -28.91
N LEU A 374 -0.44 -7.06 -28.54
CA LEU A 374 -1.89 -7.25 -28.40
C LEU A 374 -2.55 -6.97 -29.76
N PRO A 375 -3.10 -7.98 -30.45
CA PRO A 375 -4.07 -7.72 -31.50
C PRO A 375 -5.37 -7.16 -30.87
N PRO A 376 -6.24 -6.48 -31.65
CA PRO A 376 -7.54 -6.08 -31.15
C PRO A 376 -8.40 -7.35 -31.01
N VAL A 377 -8.74 -7.75 -29.79
CA VAL A 377 -9.51 -8.99 -29.57
C VAL A 377 -10.81 -8.68 -28.84
N GLU A 378 -11.89 -9.17 -29.42
CA GLU A 378 -13.28 -9.07 -28.98
C GLU A 378 -13.57 -9.80 -27.63
N ASP A 379 -12.54 -10.33 -26.94
CA ASP A 379 -12.63 -11.12 -25.69
C ASP A 379 -11.51 -10.79 -24.67
N GLU A 380 -11.51 -9.56 -24.15
CA GLU A 380 -10.59 -9.13 -23.08
C GLU A 380 -10.80 -9.89 -21.75
N LEU A 381 -12.00 -10.47 -21.55
CA LEU A 381 -12.35 -11.30 -20.40
C LEU A 381 -11.63 -12.65 -20.42
N GLY A 382 -11.54 -13.30 -21.58
CA GLY A 382 -10.74 -14.50 -21.78
C GLY A 382 -9.25 -14.25 -21.54
N HIS A 383 -8.73 -13.08 -21.99
CA HIS A 383 -7.34 -12.71 -21.75
C HIS A 383 -7.02 -12.50 -20.26
N LEU A 384 -7.93 -11.86 -19.52
CA LEU A 384 -7.79 -11.71 -18.06
C LEU A 384 -7.68 -13.08 -17.36
N GLN A 385 -8.56 -14.02 -17.73
CA GLN A 385 -8.54 -15.38 -17.17
C GLN A 385 -7.24 -16.10 -17.49
N GLU A 386 -6.76 -16.03 -18.74
CA GLU A 386 -5.48 -16.63 -19.15
C GLU A 386 -4.31 -16.10 -18.31
N ARG A 387 -4.24 -14.78 -18.08
CA ARG A 387 -3.16 -14.16 -17.29
C ARG A 387 -3.21 -14.57 -15.83
N LEU A 388 -4.40 -14.60 -15.22
CA LEU A 388 -4.59 -15.12 -13.85
C LEU A 388 -4.10 -16.56 -13.73
N LEU A 389 -4.36 -17.42 -14.73
CA LEU A 389 -3.89 -18.81 -14.73
C LEU A 389 -2.37 -18.92 -14.83
N VAL A 390 -1.73 -18.06 -15.63
CA VAL A 390 -0.27 -18.02 -15.73
C VAL A 390 0.35 -17.62 -14.38
N MET A 391 -0.16 -16.56 -13.73
CA MET A 391 0.32 -16.13 -12.41
C MET A 391 0.09 -17.22 -11.36
N ALA A 392 -1.09 -17.82 -11.36
CA ALA A 392 -1.43 -18.95 -10.49
C ALA A 392 -0.41 -20.10 -10.59
N GLY A 393 -0.03 -20.50 -11.81
CA GLY A 393 0.98 -21.54 -12.03
C GLY A 393 2.38 -21.14 -11.53
N LEU A 394 2.77 -19.88 -11.70
CA LEU A 394 4.04 -19.36 -11.17
C LEU A 394 4.09 -19.40 -9.64
N VAL A 395 2.99 -19.02 -9.00
CA VAL A 395 2.84 -19.02 -7.54
C VAL A 395 2.85 -20.44 -6.98
N GLU A 396 2.12 -21.38 -7.61
CA GLU A 396 2.17 -22.80 -7.23
C GLU A 396 3.60 -23.37 -7.33
N GLU A 397 4.32 -23.05 -8.42
CA GLU A 397 5.71 -23.43 -8.62
C GLU A 397 6.63 -22.83 -7.54
N ALA A 398 6.43 -21.56 -7.18
CA ALA A 398 7.21 -20.86 -6.16
C ALA A 398 7.03 -21.49 -4.77
N VAL A 399 5.78 -21.78 -4.37
CA VAL A 399 5.48 -22.47 -3.10
C VAL A 399 6.09 -23.87 -3.09
N GLY A 400 5.91 -24.64 -4.16
CA GLY A 400 6.50 -25.99 -4.25
C GLY A 400 8.02 -25.97 -4.14
N ARG A 401 8.69 -25.02 -4.82
CA ARG A 401 10.14 -24.89 -4.77
C ARG A 401 10.67 -24.38 -3.43
N SER A 402 9.99 -23.44 -2.78
CA SER A 402 10.43 -22.91 -1.48
C SER A 402 10.38 -24.00 -0.41
N VAL A 403 9.33 -24.83 -0.44
CA VAL A 403 9.18 -26.00 0.42
C VAL A 403 10.25 -27.06 0.11
N GLN A 404 10.45 -27.40 -1.18
CA GLN A 404 11.49 -28.36 -1.57
C GLN A 404 12.89 -27.87 -1.17
N ALA A 405 13.17 -26.58 -1.29
CA ALA A 405 14.43 -25.99 -0.87
C ALA A 405 14.68 -26.20 0.62
N LEU A 406 13.64 -26.03 1.46
CA LEU A 406 13.73 -26.28 2.89
C LEU A 406 13.97 -27.76 3.21
N VAL A 407 13.18 -28.65 2.59
CA VAL A 407 13.19 -30.09 2.83
C VAL A 407 14.50 -30.74 2.38
N LEU A 408 14.93 -30.43 1.16
CA LEU A 408 16.15 -30.96 0.56
C LEU A 408 17.40 -30.20 1.00
N ARG A 409 17.22 -29.10 1.76
CA ARG A 409 18.28 -28.19 2.14
C ARG A 409 19.08 -27.68 0.92
N ASP A 410 18.37 -27.31 -0.13
CA ASP A 410 18.95 -26.89 -1.40
C ASP A 410 18.98 -25.35 -1.54
N ALA A 411 20.17 -24.76 -1.40
CA ALA A 411 20.37 -23.33 -1.56
C ALA A 411 20.06 -22.83 -2.98
N LYS A 412 20.24 -23.67 -4.00
CA LYS A 412 20.00 -23.30 -5.39
C LYS A 412 18.51 -23.15 -5.65
N LEU A 413 17.70 -24.09 -5.16
CA LEU A 413 16.23 -24.00 -5.24
C LEU A 413 15.72 -22.75 -4.52
N ALA A 414 16.22 -22.46 -3.32
CA ALA A 414 15.82 -21.24 -2.59
C ALA A 414 16.13 -19.96 -3.39
N ARG A 415 17.34 -19.84 -3.97
CA ARG A 415 17.69 -18.66 -4.79
C ARG A 415 16.85 -18.55 -6.06
N GLN A 416 16.48 -19.67 -6.69
CA GLN A 416 15.60 -19.66 -7.85
C GLN A 416 14.21 -19.12 -7.55
N VAL A 417 13.69 -19.32 -6.32
CA VAL A 417 12.44 -18.70 -5.88
C VAL A 417 12.61 -17.18 -5.82
N LEU A 418 13.68 -16.69 -5.17
CA LEU A 418 13.98 -15.25 -5.05
C LEU A 418 14.18 -14.56 -6.42
N GLU A 419 14.85 -15.23 -7.36
CA GLU A 419 15.11 -14.67 -8.69
C GLU A 419 13.85 -14.56 -9.55
N ARG A 420 12.88 -15.46 -9.35
CA ARG A 420 11.64 -15.54 -10.13
C ARG A 420 10.50 -14.71 -9.54
N ASP A 421 10.66 -14.18 -8.34
CA ASP A 421 9.67 -13.34 -7.65
C ASP A 421 9.21 -12.15 -8.50
N ARG A 422 10.15 -11.47 -9.15
CA ARG A 422 9.88 -10.35 -10.07
C ARG A 422 8.89 -10.68 -11.19
N VAL A 423 8.78 -11.96 -11.59
CA VAL A 423 7.85 -12.40 -12.64
C VAL A 423 6.42 -12.44 -12.10
N ILE A 424 6.24 -12.80 -10.82
CA ILE A 424 4.95 -12.76 -10.13
C ILE A 424 4.53 -11.30 -9.95
N ASP A 425 5.42 -10.43 -9.48
CA ASP A 425 5.16 -8.97 -9.37
C ASP A 425 4.70 -8.37 -10.70
N GLN A 426 5.41 -8.68 -11.79
CA GLN A 426 5.05 -8.18 -13.12
C GLN A 426 3.71 -8.73 -13.61
N SER A 427 3.42 -9.99 -13.29
CA SER A 427 2.15 -10.62 -13.67
C SER A 427 0.97 -9.96 -12.94
N GLU A 428 1.14 -9.62 -11.66
CA GLU A 428 0.16 -8.88 -10.88
C GLU A 428 -0.19 -7.55 -11.55
N LEU A 429 0.82 -6.77 -11.94
CA LEU A 429 0.64 -5.47 -12.61
C LEU A 429 -0.12 -5.59 -13.94
N VAL A 430 0.21 -6.61 -14.74
CA VAL A 430 -0.46 -6.84 -16.03
C VAL A 430 -1.93 -7.20 -15.82
N ILE A 431 -2.23 -8.06 -14.83
CA ILE A 431 -3.60 -8.47 -14.52
C ILE A 431 -4.42 -7.27 -14.00
N ASP A 432 -3.82 -6.43 -13.16
CA ASP A 432 -4.45 -5.21 -12.65
C ASP A 432 -4.74 -4.21 -13.78
N GLU A 433 -3.81 -4.02 -14.73
CA GLU A 433 -4.01 -3.16 -15.88
C GLU A 433 -5.18 -3.62 -16.74
N ILE A 434 -5.28 -4.94 -17.00
CA ILE A 434 -6.40 -5.53 -17.74
C ILE A 434 -7.71 -5.29 -16.98
N CYS A 435 -7.74 -5.55 -15.67
CA CYS A 435 -8.93 -5.32 -14.87
C CYS A 435 -9.38 -3.86 -14.88
N LEU A 436 -8.45 -2.90 -14.78
CA LEU A 436 -8.75 -1.47 -14.84
C LEU A 436 -9.25 -1.04 -16.22
N ARG A 437 -8.67 -1.57 -17.30
CA ARG A 437 -9.11 -1.31 -18.67
C ARG A 437 -10.53 -1.81 -18.91
N LEU A 438 -10.82 -3.04 -18.46
CA LEU A 438 -12.15 -3.62 -18.52
C LEU A 438 -13.22 -2.80 -17.77
N LEU A 439 -12.83 -2.13 -16.67
CA LEU A 439 -13.71 -1.20 -15.95
C LEU A 439 -13.89 0.13 -16.68
N ALA A 440 -12.87 0.60 -17.40
CA ALA A 440 -12.85 1.91 -18.05
C ALA A 440 -13.53 1.92 -19.44
N GLU A 441 -13.38 0.84 -20.23
CA GLU A 441 -13.70 0.86 -21.66
C GLU A 441 -15.13 0.43 -22.04
N ARG A 442 -15.94 -0.15 -21.13
CA ARG A 442 -17.33 -0.57 -21.43
C ARG A 442 -18.34 -0.18 -20.36
N HIS A 443 -19.49 0.35 -20.81
CA HIS A 443 -20.66 0.57 -19.97
C HIS A 443 -21.05 -0.75 -19.28
N ALA A 444 -21.20 -0.71 -17.96
CA ALA A 444 -21.44 -1.80 -17.01
C ALA A 444 -22.71 -2.67 -17.22
N ALA A 445 -23.29 -2.69 -18.42
CA ALA A 445 -24.52 -3.40 -18.73
C ALA A 445 -24.31 -4.83 -19.28
N GLY A 446 -23.09 -5.20 -19.70
CA GLY A 446 -22.82 -6.48 -20.40
C GLY A 446 -21.69 -7.35 -19.86
N MET A 447 -20.93 -6.89 -18.85
CA MET A 447 -19.80 -7.63 -18.28
C MET A 447 -20.02 -7.90 -16.80
N ASP A 448 -19.66 -9.10 -16.34
CA ASP A 448 -19.86 -9.54 -14.95
C ASP A 448 -18.88 -8.77 -14.04
N LEU A 449 -19.26 -7.57 -13.56
CA LEU A 449 -18.45 -6.74 -12.64
C LEU A 449 -17.92 -7.52 -11.44
N ARG A 450 -18.66 -8.56 -11.04
CA ARG A 450 -18.27 -9.53 -10.02
C ARG A 450 -17.02 -10.30 -10.41
N LEU A 451 -16.88 -10.72 -11.68
CA LEU A 451 -15.68 -11.40 -12.17
C LEU A 451 -14.46 -10.48 -12.12
N ILE A 452 -14.60 -9.21 -12.51
CA ILE A 452 -13.50 -8.24 -12.43
C ILE A 452 -13.12 -7.96 -10.97
N ALA A 453 -14.10 -7.76 -10.09
CA ALA A 453 -13.85 -7.55 -8.67
C ALA A 453 -13.21 -8.78 -7.99
N MET A 454 -13.57 -10.00 -8.41
CA MET A 454 -12.93 -11.22 -7.92
C MET A 454 -11.54 -11.41 -8.50
N ALA A 455 -11.32 -11.05 -9.76
CA ALA A 455 -10.00 -11.07 -10.39
C ALA A 455 -9.00 -10.21 -9.61
N PHE A 456 -9.34 -8.97 -9.25
CA PHE A 456 -8.49 -8.14 -8.39
C PHE A 456 -8.14 -8.78 -7.05
N LYS A 457 -9.13 -9.40 -6.38
CA LYS A 457 -8.90 -10.04 -5.08
C LYS A 457 -8.00 -11.26 -5.21
N ILE A 458 -8.29 -12.11 -6.18
CA ILE A 458 -7.49 -13.32 -6.46
C ILE A 458 -6.08 -12.93 -6.87
N ASN A 459 -5.91 -11.88 -7.70
CA ASN A 459 -4.61 -11.36 -8.09
C ASN A 459 -3.76 -10.99 -6.86
N SER A 460 -4.35 -10.22 -5.94
CA SER A 460 -3.69 -9.83 -4.69
C SER A 460 -3.44 -11.00 -3.72
N ASP A 461 -4.35 -11.98 -3.64
CA ASP A 461 -4.10 -13.19 -2.85
C ASP A 461 -2.96 -14.03 -3.45
N LEU A 462 -2.81 -14.08 -4.78
CA LEU A 462 -1.73 -14.79 -5.47
C LEU A 462 -0.36 -14.13 -5.26
N GLU A 463 -0.28 -12.80 -5.37
CA GLU A 463 0.95 -12.04 -5.06
C GLU A 463 1.41 -12.31 -3.62
N ARG A 464 0.49 -12.22 -2.66
CA ARG A 464 0.80 -12.50 -1.25
C ARG A 464 1.30 -13.92 -1.00
N ILE A 465 0.79 -14.91 -1.73
CA ILE A 465 1.31 -16.28 -1.65
C ILE A 465 2.73 -16.34 -2.21
N GLY A 466 3.02 -15.62 -3.29
CA GLY A 466 4.37 -15.45 -3.85
C GLY A 466 5.35 -14.88 -2.82
N ASP A 467 5.00 -13.76 -2.20
CA ASP A 467 5.75 -13.11 -1.11
C ASP A 467 6.04 -14.08 0.06
N LEU A 468 5.05 -14.88 0.45
CA LEU A 468 5.21 -15.85 1.53
C LEU A 468 6.13 -17.00 1.12
N ALA A 469 6.13 -17.41 -0.15
CA ALA A 469 7.09 -18.37 -0.69
C ALA A 469 8.53 -17.82 -0.68
N VAL A 470 8.71 -16.54 -0.99
CA VAL A 470 9.99 -15.82 -0.84
C VAL A 470 10.46 -15.82 0.60
N ASN A 471 9.60 -15.48 1.55
CA ASN A 471 9.92 -15.52 2.98
C ASN A 471 10.41 -16.91 3.41
N ILE A 472 9.77 -17.99 2.95
CA ILE A 472 10.22 -19.37 3.21
C ILE A 472 11.61 -19.62 2.61
N ALA A 473 11.87 -19.16 1.39
CA ALA A 473 13.16 -19.32 0.71
C ALA A 473 14.30 -18.55 1.41
N GLU A 474 14.06 -17.31 1.84
CA GLU A 474 15.02 -16.53 2.62
C GLU A 474 15.38 -17.22 3.94
N ARG A 475 14.36 -17.66 4.69
CA ARG A 475 14.57 -18.38 5.96
C ARG A 475 15.26 -19.72 5.75
N THR A 476 15.01 -20.37 4.63
CA THR A 476 15.75 -21.58 4.23
C THR A 476 17.24 -21.27 4.09
N LEU A 477 17.62 -20.19 3.39
CA LEU A 477 19.02 -19.80 3.23
C LEU A 477 19.71 -19.48 4.57
N ASP A 478 18.98 -18.88 5.52
CA ASP A 478 19.47 -18.65 6.89
C ASP A 478 19.70 -19.99 7.62
N LEU A 479 18.73 -20.91 7.56
CA LEU A 479 18.78 -22.23 8.18
C LEU A 479 19.87 -23.14 7.59
N LEU A 480 20.27 -22.94 6.33
CA LEU A 480 21.35 -23.71 5.69
C LEU A 480 22.72 -23.44 6.30
N ARG A 481 22.91 -22.28 6.93
CA ARG A 481 24.17 -21.92 7.60
C ARG A 481 24.35 -22.61 8.95
N GLN A 482 23.33 -23.35 9.41
CA GLN A 482 23.26 -23.92 10.76
C GLN A 482 23.06 -25.45 10.72
N PRO A 483 23.45 -26.21 11.77
CA PRO A 483 23.23 -27.65 11.84
C PRO A 483 21.75 -28.01 11.92
N LEU A 484 21.33 -29.12 11.30
CA LEU A 484 19.95 -29.64 11.36
C LEU A 484 19.51 -29.85 12.81
N LEU A 485 18.30 -29.38 13.12
CA LEU A 485 17.72 -29.53 14.45
C LEU A 485 17.12 -30.91 14.68
N LEU A 486 16.24 -31.34 13.76
CA LEU A 486 15.47 -32.59 13.80
C LEU A 486 14.90 -32.91 12.40
N PRO A 487 14.28 -34.10 12.20
CA PRO A 487 13.45 -34.38 11.03
C PRO A 487 12.27 -33.40 10.95
N LEU A 488 12.08 -32.74 9.80
CA LEU A 488 11.07 -31.70 9.58
C LEU A 488 9.67 -32.27 9.29
N VAL A 489 9.28 -33.39 9.91
CA VAL A 489 8.11 -34.19 9.49
C VAL A 489 6.80 -33.39 9.53
N ASP A 490 6.56 -32.63 10.60
CA ASP A 490 5.33 -31.84 10.73
C ASP A 490 5.28 -30.67 9.75
N ILE A 491 6.41 -30.02 9.50
CA ILE A 491 6.54 -28.92 8.51
C ILE A 491 6.41 -29.46 7.08
N GLN A 492 6.97 -30.64 6.80
CA GLN A 492 6.81 -31.34 5.53
C GLN A 492 5.34 -31.67 5.27
N THR A 493 4.68 -32.28 6.25
CA THR A 493 3.26 -32.63 6.17
C THR A 493 2.40 -31.39 5.98
N MET A 494 2.66 -30.32 6.75
CA MET A 494 1.97 -29.04 6.60
C MET A 494 2.17 -28.44 5.21
N ALA A 495 3.39 -28.46 4.70
CA ALA A 495 3.70 -27.93 3.40
C ALA A 495 3.05 -28.70 2.25
N GLU A 496 2.98 -30.03 2.34
CA GLU A 496 2.24 -30.87 1.38
C GLU A 496 0.73 -30.55 1.37
N GLN A 497 0.14 -30.33 2.55
CA GLN A 497 -1.26 -29.90 2.65
C GLN A 497 -1.47 -28.52 2.02
N VAL A 498 -0.61 -27.55 2.34
CA VAL A 498 -0.66 -26.19 1.80
C VAL A 498 -0.51 -26.18 0.28
N GLN A 499 0.46 -26.92 -0.26
CA GLN A 499 0.65 -27.02 -1.72
C GLN A 499 -0.59 -27.63 -2.39
N THR A 500 -1.19 -28.65 -1.77
CA THR A 500 -2.44 -29.25 -2.26
C THR A 500 -3.60 -28.26 -2.21
N MET A 501 -3.71 -27.46 -1.15
CA MET A 501 -4.74 -26.42 -1.02
C MET A 501 -4.60 -25.33 -2.07
N VAL A 502 -3.39 -24.82 -2.30
CA VAL A 502 -3.12 -23.82 -3.35
C VAL A 502 -3.55 -24.38 -4.70
N LYS A 503 -3.04 -25.57 -5.07
CA LYS A 503 -3.41 -26.21 -6.33
C LYS A 503 -4.91 -26.42 -6.47
N ALA A 504 -5.57 -26.97 -5.46
CA ALA A 504 -7.01 -27.23 -5.49
C ALA A 504 -7.83 -25.93 -5.58
N SER A 505 -7.39 -24.84 -4.94
CA SER A 505 -8.05 -23.53 -5.05
C SER A 505 -7.95 -22.95 -6.45
N LEU A 506 -6.82 -23.17 -7.12
CA LEU A 506 -6.58 -22.75 -8.50
C LEU A 506 -7.38 -23.62 -9.49
N ASP A 507 -7.38 -24.94 -9.30
CA ASP A 507 -8.20 -25.86 -10.10
C ASP A 507 -9.69 -25.50 -9.99
N ALA A 508 -10.17 -25.18 -8.78
CA ALA A 508 -11.53 -24.73 -8.54
C ALA A 508 -11.84 -23.40 -9.25
N LEU A 509 -10.87 -22.47 -9.29
CA LEU A 509 -10.99 -21.22 -10.04
C LEU A 509 -11.14 -21.47 -11.55
N VAL A 510 -10.31 -22.35 -12.11
CA VAL A 510 -10.34 -22.69 -13.55
C VAL A 510 -11.67 -23.34 -13.93
N GLN A 511 -12.09 -24.33 -13.13
CA GLN A 511 -13.24 -25.17 -13.43
C GLN A 511 -14.57 -24.56 -12.95
N ARG A 512 -14.51 -23.43 -12.23
CA ARG A 512 -15.64 -22.84 -11.51
C ARG A 512 -16.32 -23.85 -10.58
N ASP A 513 -15.50 -24.69 -9.95
CA ASP A 513 -15.95 -25.78 -9.09
C ASP A 513 -16.17 -25.30 -7.66
N VAL A 514 -17.45 -25.14 -7.30
CA VAL A 514 -17.88 -24.74 -5.95
C VAL A 514 -17.61 -25.84 -4.92
N GLU A 515 -17.73 -27.11 -5.29
CA GLU A 515 -17.56 -28.23 -4.35
C GLU A 515 -16.07 -28.40 -4.01
N GLY A 516 -15.20 -28.34 -5.01
CA GLY A 516 -13.75 -28.28 -4.84
C GLY A 516 -13.29 -27.08 -4.00
N ALA A 517 -13.85 -25.89 -4.23
CA ALA A 517 -13.55 -24.71 -3.42
C ALA A 517 -13.95 -24.89 -1.94
N LEU A 518 -15.14 -25.43 -1.66
CA LEU A 518 -15.57 -25.72 -0.28
C LEU A 518 -14.70 -26.77 0.41
N GLU A 519 -14.18 -27.74 -0.34
CA GLU A 519 -13.24 -28.73 0.19
C GLU A 519 -11.90 -28.08 0.59
N VAL A 520 -11.41 -27.10 -0.17
CA VAL A 520 -10.24 -26.29 0.25
C VAL A 520 -10.50 -25.61 1.58
N CYS A 521 -11.66 -24.95 1.75
CA CYS A 521 -12.03 -24.30 3.02
C CYS A 521 -12.06 -25.30 4.20
N ARG A 522 -12.49 -26.55 3.98
CA ARG A 522 -12.50 -27.59 5.03
C ARG A 522 -11.11 -28.05 5.42
N ARG A 523 -10.18 -28.12 4.45
CA ARG A 523 -8.80 -28.57 4.67
C ARG A 523 -7.96 -27.60 5.49
N ASP A 524 -8.33 -26.33 5.53
CA ASP A 524 -7.67 -25.29 6.34
C ASP A 524 -7.57 -25.68 7.83
N ILE A 525 -8.58 -26.39 8.35
CA ILE A 525 -8.59 -26.91 9.74
C ILE A 525 -7.41 -27.86 10.01
N VAL A 526 -6.98 -28.63 9.00
CA VAL A 526 -5.85 -29.55 9.11
C VAL A 526 -4.54 -28.75 9.19
N VAL A 527 -4.41 -27.69 8.40
CA VAL A 527 -3.23 -26.80 8.44
C VAL A 527 -3.14 -26.06 9.77
N ASP A 528 -4.25 -25.52 10.28
CA ASP A 528 -4.35 -24.91 11.62
C ASP A 528 -3.86 -25.88 12.72
N SER A 529 -4.28 -27.16 12.64
CA SER A 529 -3.89 -28.19 13.61
C SER A 529 -2.40 -28.53 13.51
N LEU A 530 -1.86 -28.66 12.29
CA LEU A 530 -0.44 -28.93 12.06
C LEU A 530 0.43 -27.77 12.52
N ASN A 531 0.00 -26.52 12.28
CA ASN A 531 0.71 -25.33 12.75
C ASN A 531 0.83 -25.32 14.28
N ARG A 532 -0.25 -25.69 14.99
CA ARG A 532 -0.22 -25.83 16.45
C ARG A 532 0.78 -26.90 16.92
N GLN A 533 0.83 -28.05 16.24
CA GLN A 533 1.78 -29.12 16.55
C GLN A 533 3.24 -28.70 16.30
N VAL A 534 3.50 -28.00 15.19
CA VAL A 534 4.81 -27.40 14.91
C VAL A 534 5.18 -26.43 16.04
N PHE A 535 4.25 -25.58 16.46
CA PHE A 535 4.48 -24.62 17.54
C PHE A 535 4.84 -25.29 18.87
N GLU A 536 4.05 -26.28 19.30
CA GLU A 536 4.29 -27.04 20.53
C GLU A 536 5.63 -27.79 20.49
N THR A 537 5.96 -28.39 19.35
CA THR A 537 7.23 -29.11 19.14
C THR A 537 8.42 -28.17 19.23
N MET A 538 8.36 -27.01 18.56
CA MET A 538 9.44 -26.03 18.62
C MET A 538 9.63 -25.48 20.03
N LEU A 539 8.55 -25.19 20.77
CA LEU A 539 8.66 -24.77 22.16
C LEU A 539 9.29 -25.85 23.05
N GLY A 540 8.92 -27.12 22.87
CA GLY A 540 9.51 -28.24 23.60
C GLY A 540 11.02 -28.38 23.32
N LEU A 541 11.46 -28.14 22.09
CA LEU A 541 12.88 -28.14 21.72
C LEU A 541 13.64 -26.97 22.32
N MET A 542 13.04 -25.78 22.28
CA MET A 542 13.62 -24.58 22.91
C MET A 542 13.80 -24.77 24.41
N SER A 543 12.84 -25.44 25.06
CA SER A 543 12.89 -25.73 26.50
C SER A 543 13.89 -26.83 26.87
N SER A 544 14.17 -27.79 25.97
CA SER A 544 15.05 -28.93 26.27
C SER A 544 16.49 -28.73 25.78
N GLN A 545 16.70 -27.89 24.76
CA GLN A 545 18.01 -27.60 24.17
C GLN A 545 18.12 -26.11 23.83
N PRO A 546 18.55 -25.23 24.74
CA PRO A 546 18.53 -23.77 24.53
C PRO A 546 19.33 -23.28 23.30
N GLN A 547 20.38 -24.01 22.90
CA GLN A 547 21.15 -23.80 21.67
C GLN A 547 20.37 -24.04 20.36
N SER A 548 19.14 -24.55 20.45
CA SER A 548 18.21 -24.74 19.32
C SER A 548 17.35 -23.51 19.03
N ALA A 549 17.31 -22.53 19.92
CA ALA A 549 16.28 -21.48 19.92
C ALA A 549 16.20 -20.68 18.63
N GLU A 550 17.34 -20.23 18.09
CA GLU A 550 17.39 -19.45 16.85
C GLU A 550 16.80 -20.24 15.67
N ARG A 551 17.15 -21.52 15.56
CA ARG A 551 16.68 -22.42 14.50
C ARG A 551 15.20 -22.76 14.67
N ALA A 552 14.75 -22.95 15.91
CA ALA A 552 13.34 -23.20 16.23
C ALA A 552 12.46 -21.99 15.86
N VAL A 553 12.93 -20.76 16.14
CA VAL A 553 12.25 -19.51 15.74
C VAL A 553 12.17 -19.39 14.22
N ALA A 554 13.26 -19.68 13.50
CA ALA A 554 13.24 -19.67 12.04
C ALA A 554 12.24 -20.68 11.45
N LEU A 555 12.13 -21.88 12.03
CA LEU A 555 11.14 -22.89 11.63
C LEU A 555 9.70 -22.50 12.01
N LEU A 556 9.49 -21.81 13.13
CA LEU A 556 8.20 -21.22 13.49
C LEU A 556 7.74 -20.17 12.48
N LEU A 557 8.67 -19.33 11.99
CA LEU A 557 8.37 -18.33 10.95
C LEU A 557 8.03 -18.97 9.61
N VAL A 558 8.67 -20.10 9.27
CA VAL A 558 8.28 -20.92 8.12
C VAL A 558 6.87 -21.48 8.31
N GLY A 559 6.57 -22.08 9.46
CA GLY A 559 5.23 -22.60 9.78
C GLY A 559 4.14 -21.53 9.67
N ARG A 560 4.41 -20.33 10.21
CA ARG A 560 3.52 -19.17 10.06
C ARG A 560 3.35 -18.74 8.60
N SER A 561 4.39 -18.83 7.79
CA SER A 561 4.29 -18.49 6.36
C SER A 561 3.42 -19.51 5.63
N LEU A 562 3.56 -20.80 5.93
CA LEU A 562 2.72 -21.88 5.41
C LEU A 562 1.24 -21.73 5.82
N GLU A 563 0.97 -21.39 7.08
CA GLU A 563 -0.39 -21.11 7.58
C GLU A 563 -1.02 -19.95 6.79
N ARG A 564 -0.29 -18.84 6.61
CA ARG A 564 -0.80 -17.70 5.83
C ARG A 564 -1.02 -18.04 4.36
N ILE A 565 -0.22 -18.92 3.76
CA ILE A 565 -0.48 -19.41 2.40
C ILE A 565 -1.80 -20.19 2.34
N ALA A 566 -2.10 -21.02 3.35
CA ALA A 566 -3.39 -21.71 3.43
C ALA A 566 -4.57 -20.74 3.62
N ASP A 567 -4.41 -19.69 4.42
CA ASP A 567 -5.42 -18.63 4.56
C ASP A 567 -5.72 -17.98 3.20
N HIS A 568 -4.69 -17.64 2.41
CA HIS A 568 -4.86 -17.04 1.09
C HIS A 568 -5.46 -18.03 0.08
N ALA A 569 -5.08 -19.30 0.10
CA ALA A 569 -5.73 -20.34 -0.71
C ALA A 569 -7.22 -20.49 -0.36
N THR A 570 -7.56 -20.37 0.92
CA THR A 570 -8.95 -20.36 1.41
C THR A 570 -9.70 -19.12 0.92
N ASN A 571 -9.09 -17.92 0.94
CA ASN A 571 -9.68 -16.71 0.37
C ASN A 571 -9.97 -16.86 -1.13
N ILE A 572 -9.04 -17.43 -1.90
CA ILE A 572 -9.23 -17.71 -3.32
C ILE A 572 -10.43 -18.64 -3.51
N ALA A 573 -10.52 -19.72 -2.74
CA ALA A 573 -11.67 -20.64 -2.78
C ALA A 573 -13.00 -19.95 -2.42
N GLU A 574 -13.04 -19.11 -1.38
CA GLU A 574 -14.22 -18.31 -1.03
C GLU A 574 -14.63 -17.36 -2.17
N ASN A 575 -13.65 -16.72 -2.83
CA ASN A 575 -13.88 -15.86 -3.98
C ASN A 575 -14.43 -16.65 -5.18
N VAL A 576 -14.00 -17.90 -5.39
CA VAL A 576 -14.58 -18.81 -6.40
C VAL A 576 -16.04 -19.13 -6.09
N VAL A 577 -16.36 -19.46 -4.84
CA VAL A 577 -17.76 -19.71 -4.44
C VAL A 577 -18.62 -18.46 -4.67
N TYR A 578 -18.10 -17.28 -4.31
CA TYR A 578 -18.81 -16.02 -4.56
C TYR A 578 -18.97 -15.72 -6.05
N LEU A 579 -17.94 -15.98 -6.86
CA LEU A 579 -17.97 -15.79 -8.31
C LEU A 579 -19.10 -16.60 -8.95
N VAL A 580 -19.25 -17.87 -8.56
CA VAL A 580 -20.24 -18.78 -9.16
C VAL A 580 -21.63 -18.58 -8.56
N THR A 581 -21.74 -18.50 -7.24
CA THR A 581 -23.04 -18.54 -6.54
C THR A 581 -23.61 -17.16 -6.19
N GLY A 582 -22.77 -16.12 -6.18
CA GLY A 582 -23.12 -14.78 -5.71
C GLY A 582 -23.32 -14.68 -4.19
N ARG A 583 -23.03 -15.75 -3.43
CA ARG A 583 -23.15 -15.80 -1.97
C ARG A 583 -21.78 -15.74 -1.34
N THR A 584 -21.66 -14.95 -0.28
CA THR A 584 -20.43 -14.87 0.49
C THR A 584 -20.43 -16.00 1.51
N VAL A 585 -19.45 -16.89 1.44
CA VAL A 585 -19.22 -17.90 2.47
C VAL A 585 -18.14 -17.35 3.38
N LYS A 586 -18.51 -16.46 4.30
CA LYS A 586 -17.62 -16.06 5.40
C LYS A 586 -18.07 -16.80 6.65
N HIS A 587 -17.28 -17.74 7.13
CA HIS A 587 -17.01 -18.05 8.54
C HIS A 587 -16.58 -19.51 8.77
N ARG A 588 -15.49 -19.66 9.55
CA ARG A 588 -15.08 -20.84 10.35
C ARG A 588 -16.10 -21.28 11.43
N GLY A 589 -17.41 -21.01 11.26
CA GLY A 589 -18.42 -21.13 12.32
C GLY A 589 -19.74 -21.78 11.94
N SER A 590 -19.92 -22.21 10.69
CA SER A 590 -21.13 -22.94 10.28
C SER A 590 -20.84 -23.95 9.18
N LEU A 591 -19.94 -24.89 9.47
CA LEU A 591 -19.90 -26.22 8.89
C LEU A 591 -19.79 -27.23 10.04
#